data_AF-A0A954K3I7-F1
#
_entry.id   AF-A0A954K3I7-F1
#
_cell.length_a   1.000
_cell.length_b   1.000
_cell.length_c   1.000
_cell.angle_alpha   90.00
_cell.angle_beta   90.00
_cell.angle_gamma   90.00
#
_symmetry.space_group_name_H-M   'P 1'
#
loop_
_entity.id
_entity.type
_entity.pdbx_description
1 polymer ?
#
loop_
_entity_poly.entity_id
_entity_poly.type
_entity_poly.pdbx_seq_one_letter_code
_entity_poly.pdbx_strand_id
1 'polypeptide(L)' 'AQLISLAQAELEVQMRSRLVELIGESVEPEAIAFLKEELASPYYEVRLWAYSSLCYSASSLANEIAADFKDKNPDETFL' A
#
# COMPACT_ATOMS: atom_id res chain seq x y z
N ALA A 1 -4.63 4.96 13.17
CA ALA A 1 -5.03 3.65 13.72
C ALA A 1 -3.84 2.86 14.30
N GLN A 2 -4.05 2.01 15.31
CA GLN A 2 -2.99 1.21 15.98
C GLN A 2 -2.20 0.30 15.02
N LEU A 3 -2.83 -0.24 13.98
CA LEU A 3 -2.16 -1.08 12.97
C LEU A 3 -1.14 -0.31 12.14
N ILE A 4 -1.42 0.95 11.78
CA ILE A 4 -0.47 1.80 11.04
C ILE A 4 0.79 2.04 11.88
N SER A 5 0.61 2.36 13.16
CA SER A 5 1.75 2.54 14.08
C SER A 5 2.58 1.27 14.24
N LEU A 6 1.94 0.10 14.24
CA LEU A 6 2.64 -1.20 14.27
C LEU A 6 3.43 -1.43 12.97
N ALA A 7 2.82 -1.19 11.81
CA ALA A 7 3.48 -1.36 10.51
C ALA A 7 4.70 -0.44 10.34
N GLN A 8 4.61 0.79 10.82
CA GLN A 8 5.72 1.76 10.77
C GLN A 8 6.90 1.37 11.68
N ALA A 9 6.63 0.66 12.78
CA ALA A 9 7.66 0.19 13.71
C ALA A 9 8.24 -1.19 13.33
N GLU A 10 7.63 -1.89 12.38
CA GLU A 10 8.05 -3.22 11.97
C GLU A 10 9.31 -3.18 11.09
N LEU A 11 10.30 -3.98 11.47
CA LEU A 11 11.61 -4.06 10.82
C LEU A 11 11.71 -5.29 9.91
N GLU A 12 10.91 -6.31 10.16
CA GLU A 12 10.88 -7.53 9.37
C GLU A 12 9.96 -7.33 8.16
N VAL A 13 10.53 -7.50 6.95
CA VAL A 13 9.88 -7.12 5.70
C VAL A 13 8.62 -7.96 5.45
N GLN A 14 8.68 -9.26 5.73
CA GLN A 14 7.56 -10.16 5.53
C GLN A 14 6.39 -9.82 6.46
N MET A 15 6.66 -9.45 7.71
CA MET A 15 5.62 -8.99 8.64
C MET A 15 5.06 -7.63 8.22
N ARG A 16 5.93 -6.69 7.82
CA ARG A 16 5.49 -5.38 7.31
C ARG A 16 4.57 -5.53 6.10
N SER A 17 4.91 -6.40 5.15
CA SER A 17 4.09 -6.61 3.96
C SER A 17 2.70 -7.16 4.30
N ARG A 18 2.60 -8.04 5.32
CA ARG A 18 1.30 -8.53 5.83
C ARG A 18 0.49 -7.47 6.55
N LEU A 19 1.15 -6.58 7.28
CA LEU A 19 0.46 -5.45 7.91
C LEU A 19 -0.08 -4.47 6.86
N VAL A 20 0.69 -4.20 5.79
CA VAL A 20 0.24 -3.38 4.65
C VAL A 20 -0.97 -4.00 3.96
N GLU A 21 -0.94 -5.31 3.67
CA GLU A 21 -2.09 -6.06 3.14
C GLU A 21 -3.32 -5.89 4.03
N LEU A 22 -3.19 -6.10 5.34
CA LEU A 22 -4.30 -5.99 6.29
C LEU A 22 -4.86 -4.56 6.40
N ILE A 23 -3.98 -3.54 6.42
CA ILE A 23 -4.40 -2.13 6.44
C ILE A 23 -5.14 -1.77 5.14
N GLY A 24 -4.81 -2.45 4.04
CA GLY A 24 -5.43 -2.33 2.74
C GLY A 24 -6.93 -2.57 2.67
N GLU A 25 -7.49 -3.31 3.63
CA GLU A 25 -8.94 -3.54 3.73
C GLU A 25 -9.73 -2.30 4.22
N SER A 26 -9.02 -1.26 4.68
CA SER A 26 -9.63 -0.03 5.17
C SER A 26 -9.81 1.01 4.06
N VAL A 27 -10.95 1.69 4.07
CA VAL A 27 -11.23 2.85 3.20
C VAL A 27 -11.02 4.19 3.91
N GLU A 28 -10.57 4.16 5.17
CA GLU A 28 -10.32 5.37 5.94
C GLU A 28 -9.21 6.21 5.31
N PRO A 29 -9.33 7.56 5.28
CA PRO A 29 -8.33 8.42 4.64
C PRO A 29 -6.90 8.23 5.15
N GLU A 30 -6.74 7.91 6.44
CA GLU A 30 -5.42 7.64 7.03
C GLU A 30 -4.79 6.34 6.52
N ALA A 31 -5.59 5.32 6.21
CA ALA A 31 -5.09 4.08 5.61
C ALA A 31 -4.64 4.34 4.16
N ILE A 32 -5.43 5.09 3.38
CA ILE A 32 -5.08 5.47 2.01
C ILE A 32 -3.77 6.30 1.99
N ALA A 33 -3.63 7.26 2.91
CA ALA A 33 -2.41 8.05 3.04
C ALA A 33 -1.19 7.17 3.36
N PHE A 34 -1.33 6.24 4.31
CA PHE A 34 -0.28 5.29 4.66
C PHE A 34 0.10 4.37 3.48
N LEU A 35 -0.87 3.77 2.79
CA LEU A 35 -0.61 2.90 1.63
C LEU A 35 0.12 3.64 0.51
N LYS A 36 -0.24 4.92 0.29
CA LYS A 36 0.46 5.77 -0.67
C LYS A 36 1.94 5.97 -0.32
N GLU A 37 2.27 6.11 0.96
CA GLU A 37 3.67 6.20 1.42
C GLU A 37 4.42 4.88 1.17
N GLU A 38 3.77 3.74 1.41
CA GLU A 38 4.39 2.41 1.22
C GLU A 38 4.68 2.07 -0.25
N LEU A 39 4.07 2.76 -1.22
CA LEU A 39 4.46 2.68 -2.64
C LEU A 39 5.92 3.10 -2.89
N ALA A 40 6.52 3.88 -1.99
CA ALA A 40 7.94 4.25 -2.06
C ALA A 40 8.86 3.27 -1.33
N SER A 41 8.33 2.16 -0.80
CA SER A 41 9.13 1.16 -0.08
C SER A 41 10.25 0.60 -0.96
N PRO A 42 11.46 0.36 -0.42
CA PRO A 42 12.52 -0.32 -1.19
C PRO A 42 12.16 -1.79 -1.46
N TYR A 43 11.21 -2.36 -0.73
CA TYR A 43 10.85 -3.77 -0.83
C TYR A 43 9.66 -3.97 -1.77
N TYR A 44 9.87 -4.78 -2.81
CA TYR A 44 8.86 -5.07 -3.82
C TYR A 44 7.57 -5.62 -3.22
N GLU A 45 7.63 -6.59 -2.30
CA GLU A 45 6.42 -7.18 -1.70
C GLU A 45 5.56 -6.14 -0.97
N VAL A 46 6.19 -5.16 -0.33
CA VAL A 46 5.48 -4.06 0.34
C VAL A 46 4.78 -3.17 -0.68
N ARG A 47 5.47 -2.79 -1.76
CA ARG A 47 4.88 -2.00 -2.86
C ARG A 47 3.76 -2.75 -3.55
N LEU A 48 3.91 -4.05 -3.77
CA LEU A 48 2.92 -4.92 -4.38
C LEU A 48 1.60 -4.87 -3.60
N TRP A 49 1.66 -5.07 -2.29
CA TRP A 49 0.47 -5.03 -1.45
C TRP A 49 -0.11 -3.62 -1.35
N ALA A 50 0.71 -2.60 -1.16
CA ALA A 50 0.24 -1.22 -1.14
C ALA A 50 -0.50 -0.83 -2.43
N TYR A 51 0.08 -1.15 -3.59
CA TYR A 51 -0.55 -0.93 -4.89
C TYR A 51 -1.85 -1.72 -5.02
N SER A 52 -1.85 -3.01 -4.69
CA SER A 52 -3.02 -3.88 -4.85
C SER A 52 -4.19 -3.38 -4.00
N SER A 53 -3.92 -3.01 -2.74
CA SER A 53 -4.91 -2.45 -1.84
C SER A 53 -5.48 -1.11 -2.34
N LEU A 54 -4.65 -0.23 -2.89
CA LEU A 54 -5.10 1.04 -3.49
C LEU A 54 -5.91 0.81 -4.78
N CYS A 55 -5.46 -0.12 -5.63
CA CYS A 55 -6.08 -0.45 -6.92
C CYS A 55 -7.47 -1.06 -6.77
N TYR A 56 -7.66 -1.94 -5.78
CA TYR A 56 -8.93 -2.63 -5.53
C TYR A 56 -9.76 -2.01 -4.40
N SER A 57 -9.35 -0.85 -3.88
CA SER A 57 -10.12 -0.09 -2.89
C SER A 57 -11.46 0.39 -3.46
N ALA A 58 -12.48 0.50 -2.61
CA ALA A 58 -13.75 1.17 -2.95
C ALA A 58 -13.63 2.70 -3.02
N SER A 59 -12.48 3.27 -2.66
CA SER A 59 -12.22 4.71 -2.74
C SER A 59 -11.68 5.12 -4.11
N SER A 60 -12.40 6.01 -4.80
CA SER A 60 -11.95 6.54 -6.10
C SER A 60 -10.59 7.23 -6.02
N LEU A 61 -10.31 7.94 -4.91
CA LEU A 61 -9.02 8.56 -4.65
C LEU A 61 -7.89 7.52 -4.57
N ALA A 62 -8.13 6.39 -3.91
CA ALA A 62 -7.14 5.32 -3.84
C ALA A 62 -6.85 4.72 -5.22
N ASN A 63 -7.89 4.54 -6.04
CA ASN A 63 -7.72 4.02 -7.39
C ASN A 63 -6.95 4.99 -8.29
N GLU A 64 -7.17 6.31 -8.17
CA GLU A 64 -6.41 7.34 -8.88
C GLU A 64 -4.92 7.30 -8.51
N ILE A 65 -4.59 7.11 -7.22
CA ILE A 65 -3.20 6.96 -6.76
C ILE A 65 -2.55 5.71 -7.37
N ALA A 66 -3.26 4.58 -7.40
CA ALA A 66 -2.75 3.34 -7.98
C ALA A 66 -2.49 3.49 -9.50
N ALA A 67 -3.41 4.15 -10.22
CA ALA A 67 -3.25 4.40 -11.65
C ALA A 67 -2.01 5.26 -11.95
N ASP A 68 -1.85 6.39 -11.25
CA ASP A 68 -0.67 7.27 -11.39
C ASP A 68 0.63 6.53 -11.07
N PHE A 69 0.62 5.65 -10.06
CA PHE A 69 1.79 4.84 -9.72
C PHE A 69 2.14 3.84 -10.83
N LYS A 70 1.15 3.13 -11.39
CA LYS A 70 1.36 2.18 -12.48
C LYS A 70 1.92 2.85 -13.74
N ASP A 71 1.38 4.02 -14.10
CA ASP A 71 1.84 4.78 -15.27
C ASP A 71 3.30 5.23 -15.13
N LYS A 72 3.75 5.53 -13.90
CA LYS A 72 5.13 5.94 -13.59
C LYS A 72 6.10 4.77 -13.42
N ASN A 73 5.59 3.56 -13.20
CA ASN A 73 6.40 2.36 -12.95
C ASN A 73 5.99 1.23 -13.92
N PRO A 74 6.14 1.43 -15.24
CA PRO A 74 5.65 0.48 -16.25
C PRO A 74 6.34 -0.89 -16.22
N ASP A 75 7.55 -0.96 -15.66
CA ASP A 75 8.34 -2.20 -15.56
C ASP A 75 7.99 -3.03 -14.32
N GLU A 76 7.21 -2.48 -13.39
CA GLU A 76 6.82 -3.19 -12.17
C GLU A 76 5.57 -4.06 -12.43
N THR A 77 5.67 -5.33 -12.06
CA THR A 77 4.57 -6.29 -12.24
C THR A 77 3.69 -6.30 -10.99
N PHE A 78 2.38 -6.24 -11.15
CA PHE A 78 1.41 -6.29 -10.04
C PHE A 78 0.39 -7.42 -10.25
N LEU A 79 -0.39 -7.73 -9.20
CA LEU A 79 -1.42 -8.78 -9.17
C LEU A 79 -2.75 -8.35 -9.81
#